data_AF-A0A0C9YP64-F1
#
_entry.id   AF-A0A0C9YP64-F1
#
_cell.length_a   1.000
_cell.length_b   1.000
_cell.length_c   1.000
_cell.angle_alpha   90.00
_cell.angle_beta   90.00
_cell.angle_gamma   90.00
#
_symmetry.space_group_name_H-M   'P 1'
#
loop_
_entity.id
_entity.type
_entity.pdbx_description
1 polymer ?
#
loop_
_entity_poly.entity_id
_entity_poly.type
_entity_poly.pdbx_seq_one_letter_code
_entity_poly.pdbx_strand_id
1 'polypeptide(L)'
;MLSPPLVDDIVLQSFSVSLMVYSKVKKVLLKGKAMSMEEKSMKTEEILFALDDSKYTKFLQAILHKHGLDDYIVTEKKHFLLKYIPPKVKGQWMSDATNVNGIADYREMVKKIAEETPPVVKVFMDMKHVNKLA
;
A
#
# COMPACT_ATOMS: atom_id res chain seq x y z
N MET A 1 17.63 -36.07 -22.89
CA MET A 1 17.96 -34.71 -22.43
C MET A 1 16.94 -34.34 -21.38
N LEU A 2 17.37 -34.08 -20.14
CA LEU A 2 16.51 -33.59 -19.07
C LEU A 2 16.22 -32.11 -19.35
N SER A 3 14.95 -31.77 -19.52
CA SER A 3 14.51 -30.38 -19.51
C SER A 3 14.94 -29.74 -18.18
N PRO A 4 15.46 -28.51 -18.15
CA PRO A 4 15.69 -27.82 -16.89
C PRO A 4 14.34 -27.63 -16.19
N PRO A 5 14.29 -27.71 -14.85
CA PRO A 5 13.06 -27.40 -14.12
C PRO A 5 12.63 -25.98 -14.48
N LEU A 6 11.33 -25.78 -14.73
CA LEU A 6 10.74 -24.45 -14.78
C LEU A 6 11.23 -23.72 -13.54
N VAL A 7 12.09 -22.74 -13.73
CA VAL A 7 12.36 -21.75 -12.70
C VAL A 7 10.99 -21.14 -12.45
N ASP A 8 10.48 -21.25 -11.23
CA ASP A 8 9.28 -20.52 -10.82
C ASP A 8 9.52 -19.06 -11.20
N ASP A 9 8.90 -18.60 -12.29
CA ASP A 9 9.09 -17.25 -12.79
C ASP A 9 8.54 -16.31 -11.71
N ILE A 10 9.45 -15.75 -10.90
CA ILE A 10 9.11 -14.79 -9.87
C ILE A 10 8.60 -13.55 -10.60
N VAL A 11 7.28 -13.40 -10.68
CA VAL A 11 6.65 -12.23 -11.30
C VAL A 11 6.91 -11.01 -10.42
N LEU A 12 7.85 -10.17 -10.84
CA LEU A 12 8.10 -8.87 -10.23
C LEU A 12 7.06 -7.87 -10.74
N GLN A 13 6.36 -7.24 -9.80
CA GLN A 13 5.37 -6.21 -10.08
C GLN A 13 5.83 -4.86 -9.54
N SER A 14 5.71 -3.83 -10.36
CA SER A 14 5.90 -2.44 -9.93
C SER A 14 4.66 -1.93 -9.23
N PHE A 15 4.86 -1.30 -8.08
CA PHE A 15 3.83 -0.61 -7.32
C PHE A 15 4.21 0.85 -7.12
N SER A 16 3.23 1.73 -7.30
CA SER A 16 3.30 3.12 -6.85
C SER A 16 2.52 3.23 -5.55
N VAL A 17 3.24 3.50 -4.46
CA VAL A 17 2.70 3.51 -3.10
C VAL A 17 2.57 4.94 -2.62
N SER A 18 1.34 5.35 -2.32
CA SER A 18 1.05 6.67 -1.76
C SER A 18 0.70 6.58 -0.27
N LEU A 19 1.53 7.18 0.56
CA LEU A 19 1.32 7.34 2.00
C LEU A 19 0.72 8.72 2.31
N MET A 20 -0.46 8.74 2.95
CA MET A 20 -1.04 9.97 3.49
C MET A 20 -0.45 10.25 4.88
N VAL A 21 0.23 11.40 5.00
CA VAL A 21 0.87 11.88 6.22
C VAL A 21 0.10 13.08 6.77
N TYR A 22 0.09 13.20 8.10
CA TYR A 22 -0.63 14.25 8.81
C TYR A 22 0.34 15.09 9.62
N SER A 23 0.31 16.39 9.40
CA SER A 23 1.11 17.37 10.13
C SER A 23 0.20 18.28 10.94
N LYS A 24 0.55 18.50 12.20
CA LYS A 24 -0.14 19.49 13.04
C LYS A 24 0.35 20.88 12.61
N VAL A 25 -0.53 21.69 12.06
CA VAL A 25 -0.23 23.11 11.82
C VAL A 25 -0.44 23.88 13.11
N LYS A 26 0.41 24.89 13.36
CA LYS A 26 0.29 25.80 14.52
C LYS A 26 -1.15 26.34 14.61
N LYS A 27 -1.66 26.47 15.83
CA LYS A 27 -2.97 27.08 16.13
C LYS A 27 -3.03 28.46 15.49
N VAL A 28 -3.93 28.66 14.53
CA VAL A 28 -4.26 29.99 14.03
C VAL A 28 -5.39 30.52 14.91
N LEU A 29 -5.17 31.68 15.54
CA LEU A 29 -6.19 32.34 16.33
C LEU A 29 -7.13 33.11 15.39
N LEU A 30 -8.11 32.44 14.82
CA LEU A 30 -9.20 33.10 14.09
C LEU A 30 -10.30 33.47 15.10
N LYS A 31 -10.54 34.77 15.28
CA LYS A 31 -11.62 35.32 16.12
C LYS A 31 -11.70 34.70 17.53
N GLY A 32 -10.57 34.63 18.25
CA GLY A 32 -10.52 34.23 19.66
C GLY A 32 -10.73 32.74 19.95
N LYS A 33 -11.02 31.91 18.93
CA LYS A 33 -11.13 30.45 19.07
C LYS A 33 -9.90 29.78 18.46
N ALA A 34 -9.12 29.10 19.30
CA ALA A 34 -8.02 28.28 18.81
C ALA A 34 -8.57 27.10 18.01
N MET A 35 -8.33 27.09 16.69
CA MET A 35 -8.61 25.94 15.83
C MET A 35 -7.26 25.30 15.47
N SER A 36 -7.11 24.00 15.77
CA SER A 36 -6.00 23.21 15.22
C SER A 36 -6.38 22.82 13.80
N MET A 37 -5.58 23.25 12.82
CA MET A 37 -5.70 22.79 11.45
C MET A 37 -4.75 21.60 11.26
N GLU A 38 -5.28 20.48 10.80
CA GLU A 38 -4.49 19.31 10.42
C GLU A 38 -4.22 19.41 8.92
N GLU A 39 -2.95 19.51 8.55
CA GLU A 39 -2.53 19.50 7.15
C GLU A 39 -2.30 18.06 6.70
N LYS A 40 -2.80 17.74 5.50
CA LYS A 40 -2.65 16.43 4.89
C LYS A 40 -1.68 16.56 3.72
N SER A 41 -0.64 15.75 3.72
CA SER A 41 0.27 15.61 2.59
C SER A 41 0.28 14.16 2.11
N MET A 42 0.62 13.96 0.84
CA MET A 42 0.78 12.63 0.25
C MET A 42 2.21 12.46 -0.21
N LYS A 43 2.86 11.39 0.25
CA LYS A 43 4.21 11.00 -0.18
C LYS A 43 4.10 9.73 -1.02
N THR A 44 4.59 9.78 -2.25
CA THR A 44 4.55 8.64 -3.18
C THR A 44 5.94 8.07 -3.40
N GLU A 45 6.06 6.75 -3.34
CA GLU A 45 7.30 6.00 -3.58
C GLU A 45 7.01 4.82 -4.52
N GLU A 46 8.00 4.41 -5.30
CA GLU A 46 7.89 3.22 -6.15
C GLU A 46 8.64 2.03 -5.55
N ILE A 47 8.02 0.86 -5.60
CA ILE A 47 8.61 -0.40 -5.14
C ILE A 47 8.38 -1.50 -6.18
N LEU A 48 9.43 -2.28 -6.44
CA LEU A 48 9.35 -3.55 -7.15
C LEU A 48 9.21 -4.66 -6.12
N PHE A 49 8.19 -5.49 -6.25
CA PHE A 49 7.92 -6.58 -5.31
C PHE A 49 7.53 -7.86 -6.04
N ALA A 50 8.03 -9.00 -5.54
CA ALA A 50 7.66 -10.32 -6.06
C ALA A 50 6.22 -10.66 -5.64
N LEU A 51 5.31 -10.78 -6.62
CA LEU A 51 3.94 -11.20 -6.36
C LEU A 51 3.94 -12.64 -5.86
N ASP A 52 3.46 -12.81 -4.64
CA ASP A 52 3.29 -14.12 -4.01
C ASP A 52 2.09 -14.02 -3.08
N ASP A 53 1.06 -14.79 -3.38
CA ASP A 53 -0.26 -14.73 -2.75
C ASP A 53 -0.27 -15.18 -1.27
N SER A 54 0.87 -15.67 -0.76
CA SER A 54 1.11 -16.05 0.63
C SER A 54 1.88 -14.98 1.43
N LYS A 55 2.44 -13.96 0.78
CA LYS A 55 3.39 -13.00 1.37
C LYS A 55 2.79 -11.64 1.75
N TYR A 56 1.52 -11.58 2.17
CA TYR A 56 0.85 -10.31 2.52
C TYR A 56 1.61 -9.47 3.55
N THR A 57 2.02 -10.06 4.67
CA THR A 57 2.75 -9.32 5.73
C THR A 57 4.10 -8.82 5.25
N LYS A 58 4.81 -9.61 4.43
CA LYS A 58 6.09 -9.19 3.82
C LYS A 58 5.90 -8.04 2.84
N PHE A 59 4.81 -8.05 2.07
CA PHE A 59 4.47 -6.95 1.17
C PHE A 59 4.23 -5.66 1.94
N LEU A 60 3.41 -5.71 3.00
CA LEU A 60 3.17 -4.55 3.85
C LEU A 60 4.45 -4.06 4.54
N GLN A 61 5.29 -4.96 5.03
CA GLN A 61 6.57 -4.60 5.64
C GLN A 61 7.49 -3.89 4.64
N ALA A 62 7.55 -4.39 3.39
CA ALA A 62 8.37 -3.79 2.35
C ALA A 62 7.89 -2.37 1.97
N ILE A 63 6.58 -2.14 1.98
CA ILE A 63 6.01 -0.81 1.80
C ILE A 63 6.46 0.15 2.92
N LEU A 64 6.39 -0.28 4.19
CA LEU A 64 6.83 0.53 5.32
C LEU A 64 8.33 0.86 5.23
N HIS A 65 9.15 -0.14 4.94
CA HIS A 65 10.59 0.02 4.73
C HIS A 65 10.88 1.06 3.63
N LYS A 66 10.16 1.00 2.51
CA LYS A 66 10.31 1.97 1.40
C LYS A 66 10.03 3.42 1.83
N HIS A 67 9.12 3.62 2.77
CA HIS A 67 8.81 4.94 3.31
C HIS A 67 9.70 5.35 4.51
N GLY A 68 10.66 4.53 4.92
CA GLY A 68 11.53 4.77 6.08
C GLY A 68 10.82 4.52 7.43
N LEU A 69 9.82 3.64 7.45
CA LEU A 69 9.02 3.30 8.63
C LEU A 69 9.45 1.95 9.22
N ASP A 70 10.76 1.77 9.40
CA ASP A 70 11.39 0.51 9.81
C ASP A 70 11.03 0.04 11.21
N ASP A 71 10.68 0.99 12.09
CA ASP A 71 10.30 0.72 13.47
C ASP A 71 8.95 -0.01 13.60
N TYR A 72 8.15 -0.03 12.53
CA TYR A 72 6.84 -0.66 12.52
C TYR A 72 6.93 -2.11 12.03
N ILE A 73 6.54 -3.04 12.91
CA ILE A 73 6.53 -4.47 12.61
C ILE A 73 5.11 -4.90 12.20
N VAL A 74 4.98 -5.44 10.98
CA VAL A 74 3.73 -6.02 10.48
C VAL A 74 3.64 -7.49 10.86
N THR A 75 2.50 -7.87 11.45
CA THR A 75 2.14 -9.26 11.70
C THR A 75 0.69 -9.51 11.27
N GLU A 76 0.25 -10.77 11.23
CA GLU A 76 -1.15 -11.11 10.93
C GLU A 76 -2.17 -10.45 11.88
N LYS A 77 -1.76 -10.15 13.12
CA LYS A 77 -2.63 -9.48 14.12
C LYS A 77 -2.42 -7.97 14.15
N LYS A 78 -1.30 -7.48 13.62
CA LYS A 78 -0.84 -6.11 13.68
C LYS A 78 -0.48 -5.65 12.28
N HIS A 79 -1.50 -5.33 11.49
CA HIS A 79 -1.36 -4.80 10.13
C HIS A 79 -2.24 -3.56 9.94
N PHE A 80 -1.98 -2.82 8.86
CA PHE A 80 -2.74 -1.63 8.50
C PHE A 80 -3.62 -1.91 7.28
N LEU A 81 -4.67 -1.11 7.14
CA LEU A 81 -5.52 -1.15 5.96
C LEU A 81 -4.75 -0.58 4.76
N LEU A 82 -4.58 -1.40 3.74
CA LEU A 82 -4.09 -0.98 2.43
C LEU A 82 -5.29 -0.79 1.49
N LYS A 83 -5.21 0.17 0.57
CA LYS A 83 -6.15 0.29 -0.54
C LYS A 83 -5.40 0.15 -1.86
N TYR A 84 -5.99 -0.47 -2.86
CA TYR A 84 -5.42 -0.52 -4.21
C TYR A 84 -6.46 -0.16 -5.24
N ILE A 85 -6.04 0.40 -6.37
CA ILE A 85 -6.93 0.58 -7.52
C ILE A 85 -6.80 -0.67 -8.40
N PRO A 86 -7.87 -1.47 -8.57
CA PRO A 86 -7.83 -2.61 -9.45
C PRO A 86 -7.50 -2.20 -10.89
N PRO A 87 -6.73 -3.01 -11.62
CA PRO A 87 -6.56 -2.81 -13.05
C PRO A 87 -7.93 -2.85 -13.71
N LYS A 88 -8.33 -1.77 -14.38
CA LYS A 88 -9.54 -1.70 -15.19
C LYS A 88 -9.16 -1.25 -16.59
N VAL A 89 -9.86 -1.80 -17.59
CA VAL A 89 -9.63 -1.55 -19.02
C VAL A 89 -9.87 -0.08 -19.41
N LYS A 90 -10.67 0.70 -18.65
CA LYS A 90 -10.91 2.14 -18.90
C LYS A 90 -11.04 2.93 -17.60
N GLY A 91 -10.21 3.97 -17.46
CA GLY A 91 -10.30 5.01 -16.43
C GLY A 91 -10.09 4.49 -15.00
N GLN A 92 -8.91 4.73 -14.42
CA GLN A 92 -8.64 4.41 -13.01
C GLN A 92 -8.83 5.66 -12.15
N TRP A 93 -9.85 5.67 -11.29
CA TRP A 93 -10.08 6.75 -10.34
C TRP A 93 -9.75 6.29 -8.92
N MET A 94 -9.34 7.22 -8.05
CA MET A 94 -9.05 6.89 -6.65
C MET A 94 -10.31 6.40 -5.90
N SER A 95 -11.51 6.76 -6.37
CA SER A 95 -12.78 6.25 -5.85
C SER A 95 -13.01 4.77 -6.13
N ASP A 96 -12.29 4.18 -7.11
CA ASP A 96 -12.34 2.75 -7.41
C ASP A 96 -11.47 1.92 -6.45
N ALA A 97 -10.78 2.56 -5.50
CA ALA A 97 -9.85 1.88 -4.63
C ALA A 97 -10.58 0.87 -3.73
N THR A 98 -10.12 -0.37 -3.76
CA THR A 98 -10.63 -1.49 -2.96
C THR A 98 -9.74 -1.69 -1.74
N ASN A 99 -10.35 -2.06 -0.61
CA ASN A 99 -9.65 -2.36 0.63
C ASN A 99 -8.94 -3.72 0.54
N VAL A 100 -7.74 -3.81 1.11
CA VAL A 100 -6.95 -5.03 1.28
C VAL A 100 -6.62 -5.14 2.76
N ASN A 101 -7.44 -5.90 3.49
CA ASN A 101 -7.42 -5.99 4.94
C ASN A 101 -7.14 -7.43 5.43
N GLY A 102 -6.26 -8.14 4.73
CA GLY A 102 -5.86 -9.48 5.09
C GLY A 102 -5.38 -10.29 3.90
N ILE A 103 -5.03 -11.54 4.17
CA ILE A 103 -4.49 -12.46 3.16
C ILE A 103 -5.52 -12.80 2.07
N ALA A 104 -6.80 -12.92 2.40
CA ALA A 104 -7.85 -13.25 1.43
C ALA A 104 -8.01 -12.14 0.37
N ASP A 105 -8.14 -10.88 0.81
CA ASP A 105 -8.22 -9.72 -0.09
C ASP A 105 -6.93 -9.56 -0.90
N TYR A 106 -5.78 -9.82 -0.27
CA TYR A 106 -4.48 -9.75 -0.93
C TYR A 106 -4.36 -10.80 -2.04
N ARG A 107 -4.83 -12.02 -1.81
CA ARG A 107 -4.89 -13.07 -2.86
C ARG A 107 -5.75 -12.64 -4.04
N GLU A 108 -6.91 -12.04 -3.78
CA GLU A 108 -7.76 -11.51 -4.84
C GLU A 108 -7.06 -10.39 -5.63
N MET A 109 -6.37 -9.49 -4.93
CA MET A 109 -5.56 -8.45 -5.56
C MET A 109 -4.46 -9.06 -6.44
N VAL A 110 -3.68 -10.01 -5.93
CA VAL A 110 -2.60 -10.70 -6.69
C VAL A 110 -3.18 -11.39 -7.92
N LYS A 111 -4.33 -12.07 -7.79
CA LYS A 111 -5.01 -12.71 -8.91
C LYS A 111 -5.39 -11.71 -10.01
N LYS A 112 -6.03 -10.59 -9.65
CA LYS A 112 -6.41 -9.55 -10.64
C LYS A 112 -5.20 -8.92 -11.32
N ILE A 113 -4.09 -8.74 -10.59
CA ILE A 113 -2.84 -8.24 -11.16
C ILE A 113 -2.26 -9.26 -12.13
N ALA A 114 -2.28 -10.55 -11.80
CA ALA A 114 -1.81 -11.62 -12.68
C ALA A 114 -2.67 -11.78 -13.94
N GLU A 115 -3.98 -11.56 -13.84
CA GLU A 115 -4.92 -11.64 -14.98
C GLU A 115 -4.75 -10.46 -15.96
N GLU A 116 -4.59 -9.25 -15.44
CA GLU A 116 -4.56 -8.02 -16.26
C GLU A 116 -3.14 -7.53 -16.56
N THR A 117 -2.12 -8.05 -15.87
CA THR A 117 -0.69 -7.72 -16.04
C THR A 117 -0.41 -6.20 -16.15
N PRO A 118 -0.90 -5.38 -15.20
CA PRO A 118 -0.71 -3.94 -15.27
C PRO A 118 0.78 -3.57 -15.13
N PRO A 119 1.28 -2.55 -15.86
CA PRO A 119 2.67 -2.13 -15.73
C PRO A 119 2.99 -1.58 -14.33
N VAL A 120 2.03 -0.88 -13.71
CA VAL A 120 2.16 -0.33 -12.36
C VAL A 120 0.82 -0.44 -11.63
N VAL A 121 0.86 -0.93 -10.38
CA VAL A 121 -0.30 -0.99 -9.49
C VAL A 121 -0.23 0.14 -8.47
N LYS A 122 -1.32 0.92 -8.35
CA LYS A 122 -1.39 2.02 -7.39
C LYS A 122 -1.98 1.53 -6.07
N VAL A 123 -1.24 1.76 -4.98
CA VAL A 123 -1.68 1.43 -3.63
C VAL A 123 -1.58 2.65 -2.72
N PHE A 124 -2.48 2.71 -1.74
CA PHE A 124 -2.64 3.84 -0.84
C PHE A 124 -2.71 3.35 0.59
N MET A 125 -2.08 4.09 1.48
CA MET A 125 -2.10 3.83 2.92
C MET A 125 -2.19 5.13 3.70
N ASP A 126 -2.75 5.05 4.90
CA ASP A 126 -2.99 6.20 5.76
C ASP A 126 -2.17 6.06 7.05
N MET A 127 -1.35 7.06 7.36
CA MET A 127 -0.48 7.03 8.54
C MET A 127 -1.27 6.96 9.86
N LYS A 128 -2.54 7.38 9.91
CA LYS A 128 -3.40 7.19 11.09
C LYS A 128 -3.67 5.72 11.39
N HIS A 129 -3.62 4.85 10.37
CA HIS A 129 -3.75 3.41 10.57
C HIS A 129 -2.42 2.78 10.95
N VAL A 130 -1.33 3.22 10.34
CA VAL A 130 0.03 2.75 10.66
C VAL A 130 0.42 3.11 12.09
N ASN A 131 0.11 4.32 12.56
CA ASN A 131 0.41 4.77 13.92
C ASN A 131 -0.29 3.93 15.00
N LYS A 132 -1.38 3.22 14.68
CA LYS A 132 -2.02 2.27 15.60
C LYS A 132 -1.19 0.99 15.79
N LEU A 133 -0.15 0.81 14.98
CA LEU A 133 0.84 -0.24 15.07
C LEU A 133 2.06 0.19 15.90
N ALA A 134 2.12 1.40 16.48
CA ALA A 134 3.12 1.71 17.49
C ALA A 134 2.72 1.03 18.81
#